data_AF-A0A2H9RSF0-F1
#
_entry.id   AF-A0A2H9RSF0-F1
#
_cell.length_a   1.000
_cell.length_b   1.000
_cell.length_c   1.000
_cell.angle_alpha   90.00
_cell.angle_beta   90.00
_cell.angle_gamma   90.00
#
_symmetry.space_group_name_H-M   'P 1'
#
loop_
_entity.id
_entity.type
_entity.pdbx_description
1 polymer ?
#
loop_
_entity_poly.entity_id
_entity_poly.type
_entity_poly.pdbx_seq_one_letter_code
_entity_poly.pdbx_strand_id
1 'polypeptide(L)'
;MLLDLPILEKGTFYFIKDGESDIIMEDKTKRGLEIKETSIDEKLNVKADKGMIHDMDGIGHWVSIRWFFPKDEYDLDQVITHAEAMEKKYTELRELTCPDDD
;
A
#
# COMPACT_ATOMS: atom_id res chain seq x y z
N MET A 1 -16.56 4.84 6.68
CA MET A 1 -15.22 4.68 7.29
C MET A 1 -14.52 3.55 6.53
N LEU A 2 -13.33 3.77 5.97
CA LEU A 2 -12.59 2.77 5.17
C LEU A 2 -12.13 1.53 5.96
N LEU A 3 -12.34 1.53 7.27
CA LEU A 3 -12.01 0.44 8.19
C LEU A 3 -13.03 -0.70 8.17
N ASP A 4 -14.26 -0.46 7.70
CA ASP A 4 -15.37 -1.42 7.69
C ASP A 4 -15.63 -2.05 6.31
N LEU A 5 -14.75 -1.83 5.34
CA LEU A 5 -14.92 -2.41 4.01
C LEU A 5 -14.61 -3.92 4.01
N PRO A 6 -15.31 -4.71 3.17
CA PRO A 6 -15.03 -6.13 3.01
C PRO A 6 -13.58 -6.34 2.58
N ILE A 7 -12.88 -7.30 3.20
CA ILE A 7 -11.54 -7.70 2.75
C ILE A 7 -11.73 -8.75 1.65
N LEU A 8 -11.21 -8.45 0.45
CA LEU A 8 -11.20 -9.37 -0.68
C LEU A 8 -9.99 -10.32 -0.62
N GLU A 9 -8.83 -9.77 -0.27
CA GLU A 9 -7.56 -10.50 -0.19
C GLU A 9 -6.68 -9.84 0.89
N LYS A 10 -5.74 -10.58 1.48
CA LYS A 10 -4.74 -10.00 2.37
C LYS A 10 -3.42 -10.74 2.30
N GLY A 11 -2.33 -9.98 2.40
CA GLY A 11 -0.99 -10.51 2.59
C GLY A 11 -0.43 -10.17 3.97
N THR A 12 0.87 -10.40 4.12
CA THR A 12 1.66 -10.01 5.29
C THR A 12 1.71 -8.49 5.40
N PHE A 13 2.00 -7.81 4.28
CA PHE A 13 2.22 -6.37 4.24
C PHE A 13 1.08 -5.55 3.62
N TYR A 14 0.02 -6.18 3.10
CA TYR A 14 -1.10 -5.45 2.49
C TYR A 14 -2.50 -6.00 2.86
N PHE A 15 -3.52 -5.17 2.64
CA PHE A 15 -4.93 -5.55 2.54
C PHE A 15 -5.50 -5.11 1.19
N ILE A 16 -6.33 -5.93 0.56
CA ILE A 16 -7.18 -5.53 -0.56
C ILE A 16 -8.63 -5.52 -0.05
N LYS A 17 -9.29 -4.37 -0.19
CA LYS A 17 -10.66 -4.15 0.29
C LYS A 17 -11.58 -3.78 -0.87
N ASP A 18 -12.83 -4.19 -0.73
CA ASP A 18 -13.89 -3.87 -1.68
C ASP A 18 -14.49 -2.48 -1.37
N GLY A 19 -14.11 -1.47 -2.14
CA GLY A 19 -14.75 -0.15 -2.08
C GLY A 19 -16.00 -0.09 -2.97
N GLU A 20 -16.70 1.04 -2.96
CA GLU A 20 -17.90 1.21 -3.80
C GLU A 20 -17.52 1.24 -5.29
N SER A 21 -16.70 2.22 -5.69
CA SER A 21 -16.22 2.41 -7.06
C SER A 21 -14.81 1.89 -7.31
N ASP A 22 -14.05 1.63 -6.25
CA ASP A 22 -12.64 1.30 -6.31
C ASP A 22 -12.34 -0.03 -5.58
N ILE A 23 -11.34 -0.76 -6.06
CA ILE A 23 -10.64 -1.79 -5.29
C ILE A 23 -9.51 -1.09 -4.54
N ILE A 24 -9.46 -1.25 -3.23
CA ILE A 24 -8.56 -0.46 -2.38
C ILE A 24 -7.44 -1.35 -1.87
N MET A 25 -6.21 -1.06 -2.26
CA MET A 25 -5.01 -1.72 -1.74
C MET A 25 -4.40 -0.83 -0.65
N GLU A 26 -4.21 -1.37 0.56
CA GLU A 26 -3.68 -0.65 1.72
C GLU A 26 -2.37 -1.28 2.21
N ASP A 27 -1.33 -0.46 2.38
CA ASP A 27 -0.04 -0.87 2.93
C ASP A 27 -0.10 -0.93 4.47
N LYS A 28 -0.01 -2.15 5.02
CA LYS A 28 -0.06 -2.41 6.46
C LYS A 28 1.17 -1.90 7.20
N THR A 29 2.30 -1.74 6.51
CA THR A 29 3.54 -1.21 7.11
C THR A 29 3.42 0.26 7.46
N LYS A 30 2.44 0.97 6.88
CA LYS A 30 2.17 2.39 7.10
C LYS A 30 1.03 2.64 8.10
N ARG A 31 0.63 1.61 8.85
CA ARG A 31 -0.43 1.73 9.86
C ARG A 31 -0.09 2.83 10.88
N GLY A 32 -1.04 3.73 11.10
CA GLY A 32 -0.89 4.85 12.03
C GLY A 32 -0.25 6.10 11.41
N LEU A 33 0.15 6.04 10.14
CA LEU A 33 0.56 7.24 9.41
C LEU A 33 -0.67 8.09 9.06
N GLU A 34 -0.61 9.38 9.36
CA GLU A 34 -1.67 10.32 9.00
C GLU A 34 -1.66 10.58 7.49
N ILE A 35 -2.84 10.55 6.88
CA ILE A 35 -3.03 10.93 5.48
C ILE A 35 -3.00 12.45 5.41
N LYS A 36 -2.03 12.97 4.67
CA LYS A 36 -1.82 14.40 4.49
C LYS A 36 -2.26 14.88 3.11
N GLU A 37 -2.23 13.99 2.11
CA GLU A 37 -2.57 14.31 0.74
C GLU A 37 -3.26 13.12 0.05
N THR A 38 -4.08 13.42 -0.96
CA THR A 38 -4.53 12.44 -1.94
C THR A 38 -4.12 12.92 -3.33
N SER A 39 -3.28 12.15 -4.03
CA SER A 39 -2.76 12.49 -5.36
C SER A 39 -2.52 11.25 -6.21
N ILE A 40 -2.19 11.41 -7.49
CA ILE A 40 -1.87 10.27 -8.36
C ILE A 40 -0.51 9.69 -7.94
N ASP A 41 -0.44 8.37 -7.82
CA ASP A 41 0.80 7.65 -7.60
C ASP A 41 1.61 7.59 -8.90
N GLU A 42 2.88 7.98 -8.84
CA GLU A 42 3.73 8.11 -10.02
C GLU A 42 4.07 6.77 -10.68
N LYS A 43 4.00 5.66 -9.92
CA LYS A 43 4.37 4.32 -10.41
C LYS A 43 3.16 3.54 -10.88
N LEU A 44 2.07 3.62 -10.13
CA LEU A 44 0.85 2.86 -10.41
C LEU A 44 -0.17 3.66 -11.23
N ASN A 45 0.04 4.97 -11.39
CA ASN A 45 -0.85 5.87 -12.14
C ASN A 45 -2.32 5.81 -11.69
N VAL A 46 -2.53 5.54 -10.41
CA VAL A 46 -3.85 5.53 -9.77
C VAL A 46 -3.87 6.52 -8.61
N LYS A 47 -5.07 6.91 -8.19
CA LYS A 47 -5.22 7.77 -7.02
C LYS A 47 -4.70 7.05 -5.78
N ALA A 48 -3.96 7.77 -4.93
CA ALA A 48 -3.40 7.25 -3.70
C ALA A 48 -3.50 8.28 -2.58
N ASP A 49 -3.80 7.78 -1.38
CA ASP A 49 -3.63 8.56 -0.16
C ASP A 49 -2.17 8.46 0.29
N LYS A 50 -1.55 9.60 0.55
CA LYS A 50 -0.15 9.74 0.91
C LYS A 50 0.00 10.37 2.29
N GLY A 51 1.01 9.92 3.02
CA GLY A 51 1.46 10.49 4.28
C GLY A 51 2.92 10.91 4.22
N MET A 52 3.37 11.59 5.26
CA MET A 52 4.74 12.08 5.39
C MET A 52 5.46 11.32 6.51
N ILE A 53 6.56 10.64 6.18
CA ILE A 53 7.51 10.10 7.17
C ILE A 53 8.73 11.02 7.25
N HIS A 54 9.37 11.11 8.41
CA HIS A 54 10.60 11.90 8.56
C HIS A 54 11.78 10.96 8.80
N ASP A 55 12.91 11.22 8.14
CA ASP A 55 14.15 10.51 8.40
C ASP A 55 14.87 11.05 9.66
N MET A 56 16.09 10.55 9.93
CA MET A 56 16.87 10.95 11.11
C MET A 56 17.28 12.43 11.09
N ASP A 57 17.36 13.04 9.91
CA ASP A 57 17.68 14.46 9.73
C ASP A 57 16.41 15.34 9.79
N GLY A 58 15.23 14.73 9.98
CA GLY A 58 13.95 15.42 10.02
C GLY A 58 13.42 15.80 8.63
N ILE A 59 13.99 15.25 7.55
CA ILE A 59 13.52 15.50 6.19
C ILE A 59 12.28 14.65 5.92
N GLY A 60 11.22 15.31 5.44
CA GLY A 60 9.96 14.66 5.11
C GLY A 60 10.03 13.93 3.77
N HIS A 61 9.67 12.66 3.76
CA HIS A 61 9.47 11.83 2.57
C HIS A 61 8.00 11.44 2.44
N TRP A 62 7.43 11.74 1.27
CA TRP A 62 6.09 11.32 0.92
C TRP A 62 6.05 9.82 0.64
N VAL A 63 5.10 9.13 1.26
CA VAL A 63 4.86 7.70 1.05
C VAL A 63 3.38 7.44 0.82
N SER A 64 3.08 6.60 -0.17
CA SER A 64 1.72 6.12 -0.42
C SER A 64 1.31 5.14 0.69
N ILE A 65 0.11 5.35 1.24
CA ILE A 65 -0.50 4.55 2.32
C ILE A 65 -1.49 3.56 1.72
N ARG A 66 -2.31 4.01 0.77
CA ARG A 66 -3.26 3.17 0.05
C ARG A 66 -3.54 3.73 -1.34
N TRP A 67 -3.89 2.83 -2.24
CA TRP A 67 -4.19 3.09 -3.63
C TRP A 67 -5.63 2.71 -3.93
N PHE A 68 -6.27 3.51 -4.79
CA PHE A 68 -7.65 3.36 -5.22
C PHE A 68 -7.64 2.98 -6.70
N PHE A 69 -7.91 1.71 -6.98
CA PHE A 69 -7.95 1.17 -8.32
C PHE A 69 -9.41 1.20 -8.82
N PRO A 70 -9.74 2.04 -9.82
CA PRO A 70 -11.11 2.15 -10.30
C PRO A 70 -11.57 0.82 -10.92
N LYS A 71 -12.73 0.31 -10.48
CA LYS A 71 -13.28 -0.98 -10.94
C LYS A 71 -13.63 -1.00 -12.43
N ASP A 72 -13.82 0.17 -13.03
CA ASP A 72 -14.04 0.30 -14.47
C ASP A 72 -12.79 0.01 -15.31
N GLU A 73 -11.59 0.04 -14.68
CA GLU A 73 -10.30 -0.15 -15.35
C GLU A 73 -9.49 -1.32 -14.79
N TYR A 74 -9.73 -1.72 -13.54
CA TYR A 74 -8.99 -2.76 -12.84
C TYR A 74 -9.91 -3.83 -12.26
N ASP A 75 -9.53 -5.10 -12.46
CA ASP A 75 -10.08 -6.23 -11.73
C ASP A 75 -9.18 -6.66 -10.55
N LEU A 76 -9.70 -7.57 -9.73
CA LEU A 76 -9.02 -8.02 -8.51
C LEU A 76 -7.66 -8.68 -8.79
N ASP A 77 -7.52 -9.48 -9.85
CA ASP A 77 -6.28 -10.20 -10.19
C ASP A 77 -5.16 -9.21 -10.56
N GLN A 78 -5.51 -8.14 -11.28
CA GLN A 78 -4.59 -7.05 -11.60
C GLN A 78 -4.11 -6.33 -10.33
N VAL A 79 -5.00 -6.07 -9.38
CA VAL A 79 -4.64 -5.45 -8.09
C VAL A 79 -3.78 -6.39 -7.24
N ILE A 80 -4.07 -7.70 -7.24
CA ILE A 80 -3.26 -8.71 -6.56
C ILE A 80 -1.83 -8.70 -7.09
N THR A 81 -1.63 -8.60 -8.40
CA THR A 81 -0.29 -8.52 -9.00
C THR A 81 0.54 -7.36 -8.42
N HIS A 82 -0.08 -6.19 -8.22
CA HIS A 82 0.58 -5.05 -7.58
C HIS A 82 0.87 -5.29 -6.09
N ALA A 83 -0.06 -5.94 -5.39
CA ALA A 83 0.09 -6.28 -3.99
C ALA A 83 1.19 -7.31 -3.72
N GLU A 84 1.31 -8.34 -4.58
CA GLU A 84 2.37 -9.34 -4.50
C GLU A 84 3.76 -8.75 -4.79
N ALA A 85 3.85 -7.80 -5.72
CA ALA A 85 5.10 -7.09 -5.97
C ALA A 85 5.57 -6.30 -4.73
N MET A 86 4.63 -5.72 -3.98
CA MET A 86 4.89 -5.05 -2.69
C MET A 86 5.30 -6.06 -1.61
N GLU A 87 4.57 -7.17 -1.49
CA GLU A 87 4.86 -8.25 -0.54
C GLU A 87 6.28 -8.79 -0.74
N LYS A 88 6.65 -9.10 -1.99
CA LYS A 88 7.97 -9.60 -2.35
C LYS A 88 9.05 -8.59 -1.96
N LYS A 89 8.88 -7.32 -2.34
CA LYS A 89 9.84 -6.26 -2.02
C LYS A 89 10.07 -6.13 -0.52
N TYR A 90 9.00 -6.13 0.28
CA TYR A 90 9.13 -6.03 1.74
C TYR A 90 9.68 -7.30 2.38
N THR A 91 9.41 -8.47 1.80
CA THR A 91 10.01 -9.74 2.23
C THR A 91 11.53 -9.73 1.98
N GLU A 92 11.96 -9.36 0.78
CA GLU A 92 13.38 -9.24 0.41
C GLU A 92 14.11 -8.23 1.30
N LEU A 93 13.47 -7.08 1.60
CA LEU A 93 14.01 -6.09 2.54
C LEU A 93 14.19 -6.68 3.93
N ARG A 94 13.21 -7.46 4.41
CA ARG A 94 13.26 -8.09 5.73
C ARG A 94 14.40 -9.12 5.81
N GLU A 95 14.54 -9.97 4.81
CA GLU A 95 15.60 -10.97 4.70
C GLU A 95 16.99 -10.32 4.64
N LEU A 96 17.14 -9.23 3.88
CA LEU A 96 18.41 -8.50 3.81
C LEU A 96 18.81 -7.87 5.15
N THR A 97 17.84 -7.38 5.93
CA THR A 97 18.09 -6.75 7.24
C THR A 97 18.23 -7.73 8.40
N CYS A 98 17.84 -8.98 8.19
CA CYS A 98 18.02 -10.09 9.11
C CYS A 98 18.69 -11.23 8.34
N PRO A 99 20.00 -11.13 8.03
CA PRO A 99 20.72 -12.28 7.53
C PRO A 99 20.56 -13.41 8.55
N ASP A 100 20.17 -14.60 8.11
CA ASP A 100 20.14 -15.79 8.96
C ASP A 100 21.43 -15.85 9.78
N ASP A 101 21.26 -15.77 11.11
CA ASP A 101 22.28 -16.10 12.09
C ASP A 101 22.25 -17.64 12.18
N ASP A 102 22.92 -18.31 11.24
CA ASP A 102 23.29 -19.74 11.36
C ASP A 102 24.77 -19.87 11.72
#